data_AF-A0A7X8FHN4-F1
#
_entry.id   AF-A0A7X8FHN4-F1
#
_cell.length_a   1.000
_cell.length_b   1.000
_cell.length_c   1.000
_cell.angle_alpha   90.00
_cell.angle_beta   90.00
_cell.angle_gamma   90.00
#
_symmetry.space_group_name_H-M   'P 1'
#
loop_
_entity.id
_entity.type
_entity.pdbx_description
1 polymer ?
#
loop_
_entity_poly.entity_id
_entity_poly.type
_entity_poly.pdbx_seq_one_letter_code
_entity_poly.pdbx_strand_id
1 'polypeptide(L)' 'MKFKVEYNPDFYDDITQAVDWYNEKQAGLGDRLFRNIRKQTAKLSTTAQHFAIKYDDIRCMCIEKFPYLVHYRVNEQT' A
#
# COMPACT_ATOMS: atom_id res chain seq x y z
N MET A 1 1.05 -2.73 19.15
CA MET A 1 2.39 -2.15 18.87
C MET A 1 2.21 -1.02 17.87
N LYS A 2 3.11 -0.02 17.87
CA LYS A 2 3.07 1.09 16.92
C LYS A 2 4.34 1.05 16.07
N PHE A 3 4.16 0.89 14.77
CA PHE A 3 5.24 0.83 13.78
C PHE A 3 5.38 2.18 13.06
N LYS A 4 6.60 2.49 12.64
CA LYS A 4 6.86 3.54 11.66
C LYS A 4 6.68 2.95 10.26
N VAL A 5 5.94 3.63 9.40
CA VAL A 5 5.79 3.22 8.00
C VAL A 5 6.88 3.89 7.19
N GLU A 6 7.68 3.07 6.51
CA GLU A 6 8.72 3.50 5.57
C GLU A 6 8.40 2.96 4.19
N TYR A 7 8.57 3.80 3.17
CA TYR A 7 8.24 3.47 1.78
C TYR A 7 9.52 3.25 0.99
N ASN A 8 9.59 2.16 0.24
CA ASN A 8 10.64 1.96 -0.78
C ASN A 8 10.48 3.07 -1.85
N PRO A 9 11.55 3.72 -2.33
CA PRO A 9 11.51 4.57 -3.53
C PRO A 9 10.64 4.00 -4.67
N ASP A 10 10.79 2.71 -5.01
CA ASP A 10 10.04 2.07 -6.10
C ASP A 10 8.51 2.09 -5.89
N PHE A 11 8.07 2.17 -4.63
CA PHE A 11 6.65 2.28 -4.29
C PHE A 11 6.01 3.57 -4.82
N TYR A 12 6.78 4.66 -4.89
CA TYR A 12 6.27 5.93 -5.43
C TYR A 12 6.12 5.86 -6.95
N ASP A 13 7.02 5.15 -7.64
CA ASP A 13 6.95 4.95 -9.08
C ASP A 13 5.76 4.06 -9.45
N ASP A 14 5.52 2.98 -8.70
CA ASP A 14 4.34 2.12 -8.84
C ASP A 14 3.04 2.90 -8.69
N ILE A 15 2.93 3.75 -7.67
CA ILE A 15 1.74 4.59 -7.45
C ILE A 15 1.54 5.54 -8.62
N THR A 16 2.61 6.21 -9.06
CA THR A 16 2.53 7.23 -10.11
C THR A 16 2.02 6.60 -11.40
N GLN A 17 2.63 5.50 -11.83
CA GLN A 17 2.21 4.75 -13.01
C GLN A 17 0.76 4.28 -12.90
N ALA A 18 0.35 3.76 -11.74
CA ALA A 18 -1.02 3.29 -11.53
C ALA A 18 -2.04 4.44 -11.54
N VAL A 19 -1.71 5.58 -10.91
CA VAL A 19 -2.57 6.78 -10.88
C VAL A 19 -2.77 7.33 -12.29
N ASP A 20 -1.68 7.46 -13.05
CA ASP A 20 -1.72 7.97 -14.42
C ASP A 20 -2.56 7.05 -15.31
N TRP A 21 -2.31 5.73 -15.26
CA TRP A 21 -3.10 4.76 -16.02
C TRP A 21 -4.60 4.83 -15.69
N TYR A 22 -4.95 4.94 -14.41
CA TYR A 22 -6.36 5.03 -14.01
C TYR A 22 -7.01 6.36 -14.43
N ASN A 23 -6.27 7.46 -14.39
CA ASN A 23 -6.74 8.77 -14.86
C ASN A 23 -6.94 8.80 -16.39
N GLU A 24 -6.11 8.09 -17.15
CA GLU A 24 -6.33 7.89 -18.60
C GLU A 24 -7.62 7.13 -18.89
N LYS A 25 -8.00 6.16 -18.03
CA LYS A 25 -9.27 5.43 -18.20
C LYS A 25 -10.49 6.25 -17.78
N GLN A 26 -10.38 7.00 -16.69
CA GLN A 26 -11.43 7.89 -16.21
C GLN A 26 -10.83 8.98 -15.34
N ALA A 27 -11.06 10.23 -15.71
CA ALA A 27 -10.59 11.38 -14.93
C ALA A 27 -11.03 11.28 -13.45
N GLY A 28 -10.07 11.44 -12.54
CA GLY A 28 -10.28 11.39 -11.08
C GLY A 28 -10.29 9.97 -10.48
N LEU A 29 -10.18 8.92 -11.30
CA LEU A 29 -10.09 7.56 -10.80
C LEU A 29 -8.71 7.26 -10.18
N GLY A 30 -7.64 7.84 -10.72
CA GLY A 30 -6.31 7.82 -10.12
C GLY A 30 -6.28 8.50 -8.75
N ASP A 31 -6.96 9.64 -8.60
CA ASP A 31 -7.08 10.32 -7.29
C ASP A 31 -7.80 9.46 -6.25
N ARG A 32 -8.78 8.67 -6.68
CA ARG A 32 -9.48 7.72 -5.81
C ARG A 32 -8.55 6.58 -5.39
N LEU A 33 -7.75 6.05 -6.32
CA LEU A 33 -6.73 5.05 -6.01
C LEU A 33 -5.73 5.59 -4.99
N PHE A 34 -5.13 6.74 -5.26
CA PHE A 34 -4.13 7.36 -4.38
C PHE A 34 -4.66 7.59 -2.97
N ARG A 35 -5.89 8.11 -2.84
CA ARG A 35 -6.54 8.31 -1.53
C ARG A 35 -6.73 6.99 -0.78
N ASN A 36 -7.11 5.92 -1.47
CA ASN A 36 -7.28 4.60 -0.86
C ASN A 36 -5.94 4.01 -0.42
N ILE A 37 -4.89 4.11 -1.23
CA ILE A 37 -3.54 3.67 -0.87
C ILE A 37 -3.07 4.42 0.37
N ARG A 38 -3.02 5.76 0.31
CA ARG A 38 -2.54 6.61 1.42
C ARG A 38 -3.29 6.34 2.74
N LYS A 39 -4.62 6.21 2.67
CA LYS A 39 -5.45 5.94 3.85
C LYS A 39 -5.13 4.57 4.47
N GLN A 40 -4.92 3.55 3.64
CA GLN A 40 -4.68 2.18 4.11
C GLN A 40 -3.25 1.99 4.60
N THR A 41 -2.25 2.51 3.87
CA THR A 41 -0.85 2.42 4.30
C THR A 41 -0.58 3.17 5.59
N ALA A 42 -1.22 4.32 5.83
CA ALA A 42 -1.13 5.03 7.10
C ALA A 42 -1.61 4.20 8.30
N LYS A 43 -2.60 3.31 8.09
CA LYS A 43 -3.11 2.41 9.13
C LYS A 43 -2.15 1.26 9.46
N LEU A 44 -1.21 0.93 8.57
CA LEU A 44 -0.22 -0.12 8.85
C LEU A 44 0.60 0.17 10.10
N SER A 45 0.76 1.44 10.49
CA SER A 45 1.39 1.82 11.76
C SER A 45 0.79 1.12 12.99
N THR A 46 -0.48 0.73 12.96
CA THR A 46 -1.14 0.02 14.07
C THR A 46 -1.68 -1.35 13.69
N THR A 47 -1.83 -1.64 12.39
CA THR A 47 -2.46 -2.90 11.90
C THR A 47 -1.52 -3.82 11.12
N ALA A 48 -0.22 -3.49 10.98
CA ALA A 48 0.71 -4.26 10.15
C ALA A 48 0.79 -5.76 10.52
N GLN A 49 0.64 -6.12 11.79
CA GLN A 49 0.69 -7.53 12.22
C GLN A 49 -0.64 -8.29 12.01
N HIS A 50 -1.73 -7.60 11.66
CA HIS A 50 -3.05 -8.24 11.46
C HIS A 50 -3.15 -9.04 10.16
N PHE A 51 -2.25 -8.81 9.21
CA PHE A 51 -2.27 -9.48 7.91
C PHE A 51 -1.37 -10.71 7.94
N ALA A 52 -1.84 -11.84 7.41
CA ALA A 52 -1.03 -13.05 7.35
C ALA A 52 0.22 -12.87 6.46
N ILE A 53 1.29 -13.59 6.80
CA ILE A 53 2.48 -13.72 5.95
C ILE A 53 2.08 -14.58 4.76
N LYS A 54 2.37 -14.11 3.54
CA LYS A 54 2.02 -14.81 2.30
C LYS A 54 3.17 -15.68 1.79
N TYR A 55 4.41 -15.19 1.92
CA TYR A 55 5.65 -15.87 1.58
C TYR A 55 6.81 -15.19 2.33
N ASP A 56 7.85 -15.95 2.67
CA ASP A 56 9.01 -15.49 3.45
C ASP A 56 8.61 -14.72 4.73
N ASP A 57 8.86 -13.40 4.76
CA ASP A 57 8.45 -12.46 5.80
C ASP A 57 7.48 -11.37 5.27
N ILE A 58 6.97 -11.55 4.06
CA ILE A 58 6.14 -10.58 3.35
C ILE A 58 4.67 -10.75 3.71
N ARG A 59 4.08 -9.64 4.14
CA ARG A 59 2.64 -9.46 4.35
C ARG A 59 2.05 -8.66 3.20
N CYS A 60 0.78 -8.92 2.90
CA CYS A 60 0.07 -8.27 1.80
C CYS A 60 -1.20 -7.60 2.31
N MET A 61 -1.46 -6.39 1.84
CA MET A 61 -2.70 -5.67 2.08
C MET A 61 -3.40 -5.34 0.77
N CYS A 62 -4.64 -5.81 0.60
CA CYS A 62 -5.48 -5.44 -0.53
C CYS A 62 -5.89 -3.98 -0.46
N ILE A 63 -5.81 -3.26 -1.58
CA ILE A 63 -6.34 -1.91 -1.67
C ILE A 63 -7.84 -1.96 -1.92
N GLU A 64 -8.62 -1.40 -1.00
CA GLU A 64 -10.08 -1.30 -1.14
C GLU A 64 -10.50 -0.79 -2.53
N LYS A 65 -11.35 -1.56 -3.23
CA LYS A 65 -11.95 -1.24 -4.54
C LYS A 65 -10.98 -1.19 -5.73
N PHE A 66 -9.73 -1.61 -5.55
CA PHE A 66 -8.75 -1.68 -6.63
C PHE A 66 -8.01 -3.03 -6.60
N PRO A 67 -7.66 -3.60 -7.75
CA PRO A 67 -7.02 -4.91 -7.85
C PRO A 67 -5.50 -4.84 -7.54
N TYR A 68 -5.12 -4.15 -6.47
CA TYR A 68 -3.72 -4.00 -6.05
C TYR A 68 -3.47 -4.60 -4.67
N LEU A 69 -2.25 -5.13 -4.50
CA LEU A 69 -1.72 -5.59 -3.23
C LEU A 69 -0.50 -4.74 -2.87
N VAL A 70 -0.52 -4.14 -1.68
CA VAL A 70 0.68 -3.55 -1.09
C VAL A 70 1.45 -4.65 -0.37
N HIS A 71 2.66 -4.90 -0.85
CA HIS A 71 3.60 -5.83 -0.22
C HIS A 71 4.44 -5.06 0.79
N TYR A 72 4.58 -5.60 1.99
CA TYR A 72 5.40 -5.00 3.04
C TYR A 72 5.92 -6.07 4.00
N ARG A 73 6.97 -5.73 4.73
CA ARG A 73 7.50 -6.53 5.83
C ARG A 73 7.40 -5.77 7.14
N VAL A 74 7.43 -6.48 8.25
CA VAL A 74 7.46 -5.89 9.59
C VAL A 74 8.81 -6.19 10.20
N ASN A 75 9.63 -5.15 10.40
CA ASN A 75 10.91 -5.29 11.09
C ASN A 75 10.68 -5.16 12.60
N GLU A 76 10.82 -6.27 13.35
CA GLU A 76 10.71 -6.29 14.81
C GLU A 76 12.01 -5.88 15.54
N GLN A 77 13.03 -5.41 14.81
CA GLN A 77 14.34 -5.05 15.37
C GLN A 77 14.39 -3.69 16.10
N THR A 78 13.25 -3.09 16.48
CA THR A 78 13.23 -1.92 17.39
C THR A 78 11.93 -1.84 18.19
#